data_AF-A0A2P1G5V4-F1
#
_entry.id   AF-A0A2P1G5V4-F1
#
_cell.length_a   1.000
_cell.length_b   1.000
_cell.length_c   1.000
_cell.angle_alpha   90.00
_cell.angle_beta   90.00
_cell.angle_gamma   90.00
#
_symmetry.space_group_name_H-M   'P 1'
#
loop_
_entity.id
_entity.type
_entity.pdbx_description
1 polymer ?
#
loop_
_entity_poly.entity_id
_entity_poly.type
_entity_poly.pdbx_seq_one_letter_code
_entity_poly.pdbx_strand_id
1 'polypeptide(L)' 'MDIEIKTLPMHLQVSINGFLKAKEDKDDILEAMYWGEIYGSINSAEVDREISSELAWKLREKYLGMVKEQ' A
#
# COMPACT_ATOMS: atom_id res chain seq x y z
N MET A 1 9.79 4.06 -11.05
CA MET A 1 10.21 4.77 -9.83
C MET A 1 10.19 3.76 -8.71
N ASP A 2 11.34 3.51 -8.09
CA ASP A 2 11.41 2.55 -6.99
C ASP A 2 10.93 3.22 -5.70
N ILE A 3 9.84 2.70 -5.15
CA ILE A 3 9.31 3.14 -3.85
C ILE A 3 10.10 2.40 -2.79
N GLU A 4 10.86 3.15 -2.00
CA GLU A 4 11.61 2.61 -0.87
C GLU A 4 10.69 2.51 0.37
N ILE A 5 10.20 1.29 0.67
CA ILE A 5 9.21 1.05 1.72
C ILE A 5 9.63 1.64 3.08
N LYS A 6 10.91 1.55 3.45
CA LYS A 6 11.43 2.07 4.73
C LYS A 6 11.29 3.58 4.93
N THR A 7 10.98 4.33 3.86
CA THR A 7 10.73 5.78 3.90
C THR A 7 9.26 6.15 4.12
N LEU A 8 8.35 5.17 4.04
CA LEU A 8 6.92 5.37 4.25
C LEU A 8 6.59 5.43 5.75
N PRO A 9 5.43 6.01 6.13
CA PRO A 9 4.89 5.89 7.49
C PRO A 9 4.86 4.44 7.98
N MET A 10 5.12 4.22 9.28
CA MET A 10 5.29 2.87 9.85
C MET A 10 4.10 1.95 9.55
N HIS A 11 2.87 2.46 9.62
CA HIS A 11 1.66 1.69 9.33
C HIS A 11 1.61 1.21 7.86
N LEU A 12 2.03 2.04 6.91
CA LEU A 12 2.19 1.65 5.50
C LEU A 12 3.27 0.58 5.31
N GLN A 13 4.38 0.68 6.05
CA GLN A 13 5.42 -0.35 6.01
C GLN A 13 4.87 -1.71 6.45
N VAL A 14 4.12 -1.73 7.56
CA VAL A 14 3.51 -2.95 8.10
C VAL A 14 2.53 -3.56 7.09
N SER A 15 1.60 -2.77 6.57
CA SER A 15 0.58 -3.25 5.63
C SER A 15 1.19 -3.77 4.32
N ILE A 16 2.18 -3.06 3.76
CA ILE A 16 2.85 -3.47 2.52
C ILE A 16 3.71 -4.72 2.74
N ASN A 17 4.48 -4.78 3.82
CA ASN A 17 5.30 -5.96 4.10
C ASN A 17 4.44 -7.19 4.39
N GLY A 18 3.29 -7.03 5.07
CA GLY A 18 2.32 -8.10 5.29
C GLY A 18 1.75 -8.65 3.98
N PHE A 19 1.34 -7.76 3.07
CA PHE A 19 0.89 -8.14 1.73
C PHE A 19 1.96 -8.87 0.92
N LEU A 20 3.19 -8.35 0.89
CA LEU A 20 4.30 -8.98 0.17
C LEU A 20 4.63 -10.35 0.75
N LYS A 21 4.55 -10.50 2.07
CA LYS A 21 4.75 -11.79 2.74
C LYS A 21 3.64 -12.79 2.38
N ALA A 22 2.38 -12.35 2.38
CA ALA A 22 1.26 -13.20 1.95
C ALA A 22 1.41 -13.68 0.50
N LYS A 23 1.84 -12.78 -0.42
CA LYS A 23 2.17 -13.15 -1.81
C LYS A 23 3.29 -14.19 -1.90
N GLU A 24 4.37 -14.00 -1.14
CA GLU A 24 5.49 -14.94 -1.09
C GLU A 24 5.03 -16.33 -0.63
N ASP A 25 4.19 -16.36 0.39
CA ASP A 25 3.66 -17.58 1.00
C ASP A 25 2.50 -18.20 0.19
N LYS A 26 2.02 -17.49 -0.86
CA LYS A 26 0.84 -17.86 -1.68
C LYS A 26 -0.42 -18.06 -0.82
N ASP A 27 -0.58 -17.22 0.20
CA ASP A 27 -1.76 -17.20 1.05
C ASP A 27 -2.77 -16.18 0.48
N ASP A 28 -3.66 -16.67 -0.38
CA ASP A 28 -4.66 -15.83 -1.05
C ASP A 28 -5.62 -15.14 -0.07
N ILE A 29 -5.86 -15.75 1.12
CA ILE A 29 -6.74 -15.18 2.14
C ILE A 29 -6.05 -13.99 2.80
N LEU A 30 -4.80 -14.17 3.24
CA LEU A 30 -4.02 -13.07 3.82
C LEU A 30 -3.74 -11.99 2.79
N GLU A 31 -3.47 -12.34 1.53
CA GLU A 31 -3.28 -11.37 0.46
C GLU A 31 -4.52 -10.47 0.31
N ALA A 32 -5.72 -11.07 0.29
CA ALA A 32 -6.98 -10.34 0.21
C ALA A 32 -7.24 -9.45 1.46
N MET A 33 -6.89 -9.93 2.66
CA MET A 33 -7.01 -9.12 3.88
C MET A 33 -6.09 -7.90 3.84
N TYR A 34 -4.81 -8.09 3.49
CA TYR A 34 -3.84 -7.00 3.44
C TYR A 34 -4.12 -6.01 2.31
N TRP A 35 -4.85 -6.38 1.26
CA TRP A 35 -5.33 -5.43 0.26
C TRP A 35 -6.15 -4.29 0.93
N GLY A 36 -7.07 -4.65 1.84
CA GLY A 36 -7.87 -3.69 2.60
C GLY A 36 -7.02 -2.83 3.55
N GLU A 37 -6.07 -3.46 4.25
CA GLU A 37 -5.14 -2.76 5.15
C GLU A 37 -4.27 -1.74 4.41
N ILE A 38 -3.75 -2.09 3.24
CA ILE A 38 -2.99 -1.16 2.39
C ILE A 38 -3.89 -0.01 1.93
N TYR A 39 -5.09 -0.29 1.44
CA TYR A 39 -6.02 0.74 1.00
C TYR A 39 -6.33 1.76 2.12
N GLY A 40 -6.67 1.26 3.31
CA GLY A 40 -6.90 2.10 4.49
C GLY A 40 -5.66 2.89 4.91
N SER A 41 -4.50 2.24 4.96
CA SER A 41 -3.22 2.87 5.34
C SER A 41 -2.81 3.99 4.38
N ILE A 42 -2.97 3.78 3.07
CA ILE A 42 -2.68 4.82 2.06
C ILE A 42 -3.64 6.01 2.25
N ASN A 43 -4.93 5.75 2.44
CA ASN A 43 -5.92 6.81 2.63
C ASN A 43 -5.63 7.62 3.89
N SER A 44 -5.31 6.96 5.02
CA SER A 44 -4.96 7.66 6.26
C SER A 44 -3.73 8.53 6.08
N ALA A 45 -2.65 7.98 5.52
CA ALA A 45 -1.40 8.73 5.30
C ALA A 45 -1.60 9.94 4.36
N GLU A 46 -2.49 9.82 3.36
CA GLU A 46 -2.81 10.93 2.47
C GLU A 46 -3.63 12.02 3.19
N VAL A 47 -4.68 11.64 3.94
CA VAL A 47 -5.52 12.58 4.71
C VAL A 47 -4.71 13.31 5.78
N ASP A 48 -3.84 12.60 6.48
CA ASP A 48 -2.98 13.13 7.53
C ASP A 48 -1.74 13.86 6.98
N ARG A 49 -1.59 13.92 5.64
CA ARG A 49 -0.49 14.58 4.93
C ARG A 49 0.90 14.01 5.23
N GLU A 50 0.96 12.75 5.64
CA GLU A 50 2.22 12.01 5.80
C GLU A 50 2.85 11.64 4.45
N ILE A 51 2.03 11.52 3.41
CA ILE A 51 2.44 11.34 2.01
C ILE A 51 1.69 12.30 1.08
N SER A 52 2.28 12.60 -0.08
CA SER A 52 1.58 13.37 -1.12
C SER A 52 0.51 12.54 -1.82
N SER A 53 -0.51 13.18 -2.39
CA SER A 53 -1.50 12.52 -3.24
C SER A 53 -0.89 11.80 -4.44
N GLU A 54 0.22 12.32 -4.98
CA GLU A 54 0.95 11.66 -6.05
C GLU A 54 1.57 10.33 -5.57
N LEU A 55 2.22 10.33 -4.39
CA LEU A 55 2.78 9.12 -3.81
C LEU A 55 1.67 8.13 -3.42
N ALA A 56 0.58 8.61 -2.83
CA ALA A 56 -0.58 7.80 -2.48
C ALA A 56 -1.14 7.08 -3.71
N TRP A 57 -1.25 7.77 -4.84
CA TRP A 57 -1.75 7.15 -6.07
C TRP A 57 -0.77 6.12 -6.66
N LYS A 58 0.54 6.41 -6.68
CA LYS A 58 1.57 5.45 -7.09
C LYS A 58 1.56 4.18 -6.23
N LEU A 59 1.27 4.28 -4.94
CA LEU A 59 1.13 3.13 -4.05
C LEU A 59 -0.10 2.28 -4.42
N ARG A 60 -1.24 2.91 -4.73
CA ARG A 60 -2.47 2.21 -5.15
C ARG A 60 -2.27 1.49 -6.49
N GLU A 61 -1.61 2.12 -7.45
CA GLU A 61 -1.27 1.49 -8.73
C GLU A 61 -0.36 0.27 -8.52
N LYS A 62 0.69 0.43 -7.71
CA LYS A 62 1.70 -0.61 -7.50
C LYS A 62 1.19 -1.82 -6.71
N TYR A 63 0.45 -1.58 -5.62
CA TYR A 63 0.11 -2.64 -4.66
C TYR A 63 -1.34 -3.09 -4.75
N LEU A 64 -2.26 -2.23 -5.20
CA LEU A 64 -3.69 -2.54 -5.27
C LEU A 64 -4.20 -2.77 -6.69
N GLY A 65 -3.37 -2.54 -7.71
CA GLY A 65 -3.75 -2.69 -9.13
C GLY A 65 -4.80 -1.69 -9.59
N MET A 66 -4.97 -0.58 -8.88
CA MET A 66 -5.91 0.49 -9.25
C MET A 66 -5.36 1.30 -10.42
N VAL A 67 -6.25 1.93 -11.20
CA VAL A 67 -5.89 2.80 -12.33
C VAL A 67 -6.48 4.19 -12.08
N LYS A 68 -5.69 5.26 -12.29
CA LYS A 68 -6.23 6.63 -12.27
C LYS A 68 -7.09 6.84 -13.50
N GLU A 69 -8.36 7.17 -13.31
CA GLU A 69 -9.14 7.80 -14.37
C GLU A 69 -8.64 9.25 -14.56
N GLN A 70 -8.51 9.67 -15.82
CA GLN A 70 -8.00 10.99 -16.21
C GLN A 70 -9.09 12.05 -16.21
#